data_AF-A0A958TMC7-F1
#
_entry.id   AF-A0A958TMC7-F1
#
_cell.length_a   1.000
_cell.length_b   1.000
_cell.length_c   1.000
_cell.angle_alpha   90.00
_cell.angle_beta   90.00
_cell.angle_gamma   90.00
#
_symmetry.space_group_name_H-M   'P 1'
#
loop_
_entity.id
_entity.type
_entity.pdbx_description
1 polymer ?
#
loop_
_entity_poly.entity_id
_entity_poly.type
_entity_poly.pdbx_seq_one_letter_code
_entity_poly.pdbx_strand_id
1 'polypeptide(L)'
;LRTIFPYSFDQRHQITTTFDYRYASGTRYNGPKVNGKNILENAGLNIVFLAGSGTPYTARKFPSNNENIGGASTAQPVIGDVHGSRLPWTLRMDARIDKTFQLKWGDDTEENQKQWKSGKKSSTLNVYVQILNVLNKQNIQNVYAYTGNADDDGYLSSALFQDQIRQKFSEESFRTQYAMKLQNMYNYELPRRIRLGLQLNF
;
A
#
# COMPACT_ATOMS: atom_id res chain seq x y z
N LEU A 1 39.09 -8.42 8.33
CA LEU A 1 38.21 -7.29 8.71
C LEU A 1 36.78 -7.78 8.80
N ARG A 2 36.01 -7.34 9.80
CA ARG A 2 34.57 -7.62 9.93
C ARG A 2 33.84 -6.33 9.55
N THR A 3 33.32 -6.25 8.33
CA THR A 3 32.54 -5.10 7.86
C THR A 3 31.11 -5.26 8.33
N ILE A 4 30.54 -4.23 8.95
CA ILE A 4 29.14 -4.22 9.40
C ILE A 4 28.32 -3.66 8.23
N PHE A 5 27.43 -4.48 7.66
CA PHE A 5 26.50 -4.05 6.62
C PHE A 5 25.12 -3.75 7.22
N PRO A 6 24.40 -2.74 6.72
CA PRO A 6 23.00 -2.53 7.08
C PRO A 6 22.16 -3.75 6.70
N TYR A 7 21.17 -4.09 7.53
CA TYR A 7 20.19 -5.11 7.17
C TYR A 7 19.30 -4.63 6.03
N SER A 8 18.81 -5.55 5.20
CA SER A 8 17.90 -5.24 4.08
C SER A 8 16.60 -4.56 4.50
N PHE A 9 16.20 -4.69 5.77
CA PHE A 9 15.01 -4.06 6.36
C PHE A 9 15.33 -2.82 7.22
N ASP A 10 16.58 -2.33 7.19
CA ASP A 10 16.99 -1.16 7.96
C ASP A 10 16.34 0.13 7.41
N GLN A 11 15.31 0.63 8.09
CA GLN A 11 14.65 1.90 7.78
C GLN A 11 15.05 2.96 8.82
N ARG A 12 15.73 4.03 8.38
CA ARG A 12 16.29 5.05 9.28
C ARG A 12 15.24 5.94 9.94
N HIS A 13 14.20 6.29 9.19
CA HIS A 13 13.11 7.14 9.67
C HIS A 13 11.77 6.53 9.28
N GLN A 14 10.89 6.45 10.25
CA GLN A 14 9.49 6.06 10.07
C GLN A 14 8.62 7.02 10.86
N ILE A 15 7.68 7.66 10.17
CA ILE A 15 6.74 8.62 10.73
C ILE A 15 5.35 8.05 10.52
N THR A 16 4.64 7.83 11.63
CA THR A 16 3.25 7.40 11.61
C THR A 16 2.41 8.47 12.28
N THR A 17 1.37 8.94 11.59
CA THR A 17 0.42 9.91 12.13
C THR A 17 -0.99 9.36 11.99
N THR A 18 -1.71 9.31 13.10
CA THR A 18 -3.10 8.84 13.13
C THR A 18 -4.00 9.99 13.52
N PHE A 19 -5.03 10.22 12.71
CA PHE A 19 -6.12 11.13 13.00
C PHE A 19 -7.39 10.31 13.18
N ASP A 20 -8.07 10.49 14.30
CA ASP A 20 -9.36 9.86 14.57
C ASP A 20 -10.37 10.92 14.97
N TYR A 21 -11.54 10.86 14.36
CA TYR A 21 -12.67 11.73 14.68
C TYR A 21 -13.95 10.92 14.70
N ARG A 22 -14.76 11.09 15.75
CA ARG A 22 -16.02 10.36 15.92
C ARG A 22 -17.11 11.28 16.44
N TYR A 23 -18.26 11.23 15.78
CA TYR A 23 -19.47 11.90 16.26
C TYR A 23 -20.07 11.12 17.43
N ALA A 24 -20.38 11.84 18.51
CA ALA A 24 -21.10 11.29 19.66
C ALA A 24 -22.57 11.04 19.33
N SER A 25 -23.28 10.40 20.26
CA SER A 25 -24.72 10.11 20.17
C SER A 25 -25.57 10.94 21.13
N GLY A 26 -26.86 11.00 20.83
CA GLY A 26 -27.88 11.64 21.66
C GLY A 26 -27.59 13.11 21.94
N THR A 27 -27.59 13.48 23.22
CA THR A 27 -27.41 14.87 23.68
C THR A 27 -26.01 15.42 23.43
N ARG A 28 -25.01 14.55 23.24
CA ARG A 28 -23.63 14.96 22.94
C ARG A 28 -23.36 15.12 21.45
N TYR A 29 -24.32 14.79 20.59
CA TYR A 29 -24.18 14.96 19.16
C TYR A 29 -24.13 16.45 18.78
N ASN A 30 -23.04 16.84 18.14
CA ASN A 30 -22.77 18.21 17.68
C ASN A 30 -22.61 18.31 16.15
N GLY A 31 -22.99 17.26 15.41
CA GLY A 31 -22.86 17.22 13.95
C GLY A 31 -24.08 17.77 13.19
N PRO A 32 -24.05 17.69 11.85
CA PRO A 32 -25.15 18.16 10.99
C PRO A 32 -26.47 17.45 11.27
N LYS A 33 -27.58 18.19 11.25
CA LYS A 33 -28.93 17.63 11.36
C LYS A 33 -29.71 17.89 10.09
N VAL A 34 -30.41 16.88 9.59
CA VAL A 34 -31.32 17.00 8.43
C VAL A 34 -32.70 16.54 8.88
N ASN A 35 -33.71 17.41 8.73
CA ASN A 35 -35.08 17.17 9.23
C ASN A 35 -35.13 16.74 10.70
N GLY A 36 -34.32 17.37 11.55
CA GLY A 36 -34.21 17.05 12.98
C GLY A 36 -33.48 15.74 13.31
N LYS A 37 -33.04 14.96 12.31
CA LYS A 37 -32.32 13.70 12.50
C LYS A 37 -30.81 13.92 12.49
N ASN A 38 -30.11 13.29 13.43
CA ASN A 38 -28.66 13.31 13.53
C ASN A 38 -28.05 12.37 12.46
N ILE A 39 -27.68 12.93 11.30
CA ILE A 39 -27.28 12.10 10.16
C ILE A 39 -25.90 11.46 10.29
N LEU A 40 -25.00 12.02 11.11
CA LEU A 40 -23.65 11.49 11.33
C LEU A 40 -23.47 10.91 12.73
N GLU A 41 -24.54 10.74 13.50
CA GLU A 41 -24.47 10.11 14.82
C GLU A 41 -23.82 8.72 14.72
N ASN A 42 -22.86 8.46 15.63
CA ASN A 42 -22.01 7.27 15.65
C ASN A 42 -21.20 7.02 14.36
N ALA A 43 -20.98 8.04 13.53
CA ALA A 43 -20.04 7.96 12.42
C ALA A 43 -18.62 8.30 12.89
N GLY A 44 -17.64 7.59 12.35
CA GLY A 44 -16.21 7.75 12.61
C GLY A 44 -15.42 7.93 11.31
N LEU A 45 -14.33 8.69 11.41
CA LEU A 45 -13.29 8.82 10.41
C LEU A 45 -11.96 8.54 11.08
N ASN A 46 -11.24 7.56 10.56
CA ASN A 46 -9.88 7.24 10.95
C ASN A 46 -8.97 7.39 9.73
N ILE A 47 -7.88 8.14 9.86
CA ILE A 47 -6.86 8.32 8.83
C ILE A 47 -5.51 7.95 9.44
N VAL A 48 -4.77 7.11 8.73
CA VAL A 48 -3.39 6.73 9.09
C VAL A 48 -2.48 7.15 7.96
N PHE A 49 -1.54 8.05 8.25
CA PHE A 49 -0.47 8.44 7.35
C PHE A 49 0.83 7.77 7.80
N LEU A 50 1.53 7.15 6.85
CA LEU A 50 2.81 6.49 7.04
C LEU A 50 3.81 7.07 6.04
N ALA A 51 4.92 7.59 6.54
CA ALA A 51 6.07 7.98 5.72
C ALA A 51 7.31 7.23 6.21
N GLY A 52 8.02 6.59 5.30
CA GLY A 52 9.22 5.82 5.61
C GLY A 52 10.37 6.22 4.70
N SER A 53 11.56 6.40 5.26
CA SER A 53 12.79 6.47 4.47
C SER A 53 13.01 5.14 3.76
N GLY A 54 13.62 5.13 2.57
CA GLY A 54 13.83 3.87 1.87
C GLY A 54 14.76 2.90 2.60
N THR A 55 14.47 1.62 2.44
CA THR A 55 15.33 0.53 2.89
C THR A 55 16.57 0.41 2.00
N PRO A 56 17.62 -0.31 2.45
CA PRO A 56 18.86 -0.38 1.71
C PRO A 56 18.84 -1.41 0.59
N TYR A 57 19.46 -1.09 -0.54
CA TYR A 57 19.72 -2.02 -1.62
C TYR A 57 21.21 -2.01 -2.02
N THR A 58 21.62 -3.04 -2.75
CA THR A 58 23.00 -3.19 -3.22
C THR A 58 23.08 -2.76 -4.68
N ALA A 59 23.75 -1.64 -4.97
CA ALA A 59 23.94 -1.16 -6.33
C ALA A 59 24.96 -2.01 -7.11
N ARG A 60 24.79 -2.12 -8.43
CA ARG A 60 25.64 -2.94 -9.32
C ARG A 60 26.26 -2.08 -10.41
N LYS A 61 27.49 -2.42 -10.79
CA LYS A 61 28.27 -1.66 -11.77
C LYS A 61 27.81 -1.87 -13.22
N PHE A 62 27.30 -3.06 -13.52
CA PHE A 62 26.91 -3.43 -14.87
C PHE A 62 25.44 -3.85 -14.93
N PRO A 63 24.77 -3.56 -16.07
CA PRO A 63 23.43 -4.06 -16.33
C PRO A 63 23.48 -5.59 -16.49
N SER A 64 22.36 -6.24 -16.28
CA SER A 64 22.20 -7.68 -16.49
C SER A 64 20.87 -7.96 -17.13
N ASN A 65 20.76 -9.14 -17.75
CA ASN A 65 19.50 -9.65 -18.23
C ASN A 65 18.67 -10.19 -17.04
N ASN A 66 18.09 -9.27 -16.27
CA ASN A 66 17.28 -9.62 -15.11
C ASN A 66 16.04 -10.41 -15.51
N GLU A 67 15.52 -10.17 -16.71
CA GLU A 67 14.33 -10.82 -17.22
C GLU A 67 14.58 -12.21 -17.80
N ASN A 68 15.85 -12.64 -17.89
CA ASN A 68 16.28 -13.94 -18.39
C ASN A 68 15.70 -14.31 -19.78
N ILE A 69 15.38 -13.31 -20.59
CA ILE A 69 14.96 -13.52 -21.97
C ILE A 69 16.25 -13.49 -22.82
N GLY A 70 16.92 -14.65 -22.93
CA GLY A 70 18.15 -14.81 -23.70
C GLY A 70 19.44 -14.90 -22.86
N GLY A 71 20.34 -15.82 -23.23
CA GLY A 71 21.44 -16.29 -22.38
C GLY A 71 22.72 -15.46 -22.39
N ALA A 72 22.69 -14.21 -21.94
CA ALA A 72 23.91 -13.49 -21.58
C ALA A 72 23.75 -12.83 -20.20
N SER A 73 24.48 -13.37 -19.23
CA SER A 73 24.63 -12.78 -17.90
C SER A 73 26.01 -12.12 -17.84
N THR A 74 26.06 -10.88 -17.38
CA THR A 74 27.32 -10.20 -17.11
C THR A 74 27.60 -10.30 -15.61
N ALA A 75 28.86 -10.51 -15.24
CA ALA A 75 29.23 -10.36 -13.83
C ALA A 75 28.82 -8.95 -13.37
N GLN A 76 28.12 -8.86 -12.24
CA GLN A 76 27.66 -7.59 -11.68
C GLN A 76 28.44 -7.29 -10.39
N PRO A 77 29.64 -6.66 -10.46
CA PRO A 77 30.33 -6.17 -9.27
C PRO A 77 29.43 -5.20 -8.50
N VAL A 78 29.53 -5.24 -7.17
CA VAL A 78 28.87 -4.27 -6.30
C VAL A 78 29.54 -2.90 -6.47
N ILE A 79 28.74 -1.84 -6.51
CA ILE A 79 29.24 -0.47 -6.34
C ILE A 79 29.15 -0.13 -4.85
N GLY A 80 30.29 0.18 -4.24
CA GLY A 80 30.37 0.47 -2.81
C GLY A 80 30.14 -0.79 -1.97
N ASP A 81 29.34 -0.65 -0.91
CA ASP A 81 29.05 -1.73 0.03
C ASP A 81 27.72 -2.43 -0.29
N VAL A 82 27.63 -3.69 0.15
CA VAL A 82 26.35 -4.39 0.22
C VAL A 82 25.40 -3.58 1.10
N HIS A 83 24.18 -3.34 0.62
CA HIS A 83 23.20 -2.47 1.29
C HIS A 83 23.67 -1.01 1.48
N GLY A 84 24.60 -0.53 0.64
CA GLY A 84 25.13 0.83 0.70
C GLY A 84 24.24 1.90 0.06
N SER A 85 23.31 1.53 -0.83
CA SER A 85 22.38 2.45 -1.48
C SER A 85 20.98 2.40 -0.85
N ARG A 86 20.13 3.40 -1.09
CA ARG A 86 18.81 3.51 -0.44
C ARG A 86 17.70 3.70 -1.46
N LEU A 87 16.59 3.00 -1.23
CA LEU A 87 15.35 3.24 -1.96
C LEU A 87 14.82 4.67 -1.69
N PRO A 88 13.93 5.20 -2.54
CA PRO A 88 13.26 6.46 -2.26
C PRO A 88 12.30 6.33 -1.07
N TRP A 89 11.83 7.47 -0.58
CA TRP A 89 10.83 7.52 0.49
C TRP A 89 9.49 6.96 0.03
N THR A 90 8.84 6.20 0.91
CA THR A 90 7.48 5.71 0.72
C THR A 90 6.50 6.58 1.51
N LEU A 91 5.37 6.92 0.90
CA LEU A 91 4.29 7.66 1.54
C LEU A 91 2.97 6.93 1.30
N ARG A 92 2.29 6.54 2.36
CA ARG A 92 1.00 5.86 2.30
C ARG A 92 0.01 6.53 3.23
N MET A 93 -1.21 6.71 2.73
CA MET A 93 -2.32 7.21 3.51
C MET A 93 -3.47 6.21 3.39
N ASP A 94 -3.93 5.69 4.52
CA ASP A 94 -5.08 4.81 4.61
C ASP A 94 -6.20 5.54 5.35
N ALA A 95 -7.45 5.36 4.93
CA ALA A 95 -8.61 5.95 5.59
C ALA A 95 -9.68 4.89 5.83
N ARG A 96 -10.40 5.02 6.94
CA ARG A 96 -11.60 4.24 7.25
C ARG A 96 -12.70 5.19 7.69
N ILE A 97 -13.83 5.10 7.01
CA ILE A 97 -15.06 5.79 7.38
C ILE A 97 -16.03 4.72 7.84
N ASP A 98 -16.57 4.85 9.05
CA ASP A 98 -17.50 3.89 9.60
C ASP A 98 -18.74 4.57 10.17
N LYS A 99 -19.86 3.85 10.21
CA LYS A 99 -21.06 4.26 10.91
C LYS A 99 -21.69 3.08 11.62
N THR A 100 -21.98 3.29 12.89
CA THR A 100 -22.59 2.28 13.74
C THR A 100 -24.08 2.54 13.93
N PHE A 101 -24.90 1.53 13.63
CA PHE A 101 -26.33 1.51 13.83
C PHE A 101 -26.67 0.58 14.99
N GLN A 102 -27.51 1.05 15.90
CA GLN A 102 -28.11 0.20 16.92
C GLN A 102 -29.39 -0.41 16.37
N LEU A 103 -29.40 -1.74 16.21
CA LEU A 103 -30.55 -2.53 15.80
C LEU A 103 -31.28 -3.04 17.04
N LYS A 104 -32.60 -2.93 17.01
CA LYS A 104 -33.50 -3.40 18.07
C LYS A 104 -34.38 -4.49 17.48
N TRP A 105 -34.40 -5.67 18.09
CA TRP A 105 -35.13 -6.83 17.58
C TRP A 105 -36.47 -6.99 18.27
N GLY A 106 -37.51 -7.32 17.49
CA GLY A 106 -38.89 -7.50 17.93
C GLY A 106 -39.77 -6.26 17.74
N ASP A 107 -41.06 -6.43 17.93
CA ASP A 107 -42.04 -5.34 17.84
C ASP A 107 -41.88 -4.34 19.00
N ASP A 108 -42.38 -3.13 18.80
CA ASP A 108 -42.32 -2.03 19.77
C ASP A 108 -43.33 -2.20 20.93
N THR A 109 -43.27 -3.35 21.61
CA THR A 109 -44.04 -3.65 22.81
C THR A 109 -43.28 -3.16 24.04
N GLU A 110 -43.98 -2.73 25.10
CA GLU A 110 -43.36 -2.27 26.35
C GLU A 110 -42.37 -3.27 26.96
N GLU A 111 -42.63 -4.58 26.81
CA GLU A 111 -41.71 -5.64 27.22
C GLU A 111 -40.40 -5.58 26.43
N ASN A 112 -40.46 -5.49 25.10
CA ASN A 112 -39.28 -5.41 24.25
C ASN A 112 -38.51 -4.10 24.48
N GLN A 113 -39.19 -2.98 24.76
CA GLN A 113 -38.53 -1.73 25.13
C GLN A 113 -37.71 -1.86 26.43
N LYS A 114 -38.23 -2.56 27.45
CA LYS A 114 -37.49 -2.87 28.68
C LYS A 114 -36.29 -3.80 28.41
N GLN A 115 -36.46 -4.76 27.49
CA GLN A 115 -35.36 -5.64 27.06
C GLN A 115 -34.26 -4.84 26.33
N TRP A 116 -34.62 -3.94 25.40
CA TRP A 116 -33.65 -3.09 24.69
C TRP A 116 -32.88 -2.15 25.61
N LYS A 117 -33.55 -1.57 26.63
CA LYS A 117 -32.89 -0.74 27.64
C LYS A 117 -31.93 -1.54 28.54
N SER A 118 -32.16 -2.85 28.71
CA SER A 118 -31.27 -3.75 29.44
C SER A 118 -30.22 -4.44 28.55
N GLY A 119 -30.10 -4.04 27.27
CA GLY A 119 -29.14 -4.58 26.32
C GLY A 119 -29.50 -5.96 25.75
N LYS A 120 -30.70 -6.47 26.05
CA LYS A 120 -31.23 -7.72 25.49
C LYS A 120 -31.99 -7.42 24.20
N LYS A 121 -31.93 -8.32 23.22
CA LYS A 121 -32.53 -8.13 21.88
C LYS A 121 -32.05 -6.86 21.16
N SER A 122 -30.81 -6.45 21.39
CA SER A 122 -30.17 -5.36 20.64
C SER A 122 -28.91 -5.87 19.97
N SER A 123 -28.70 -5.53 18.69
CA SER A 123 -27.45 -5.80 17.98
C SER A 123 -26.86 -4.50 17.46
N THR A 124 -25.56 -4.51 17.21
CA THR A 124 -24.83 -3.36 16.69
C THR A 124 -24.33 -3.69 15.29
N LEU A 125 -24.78 -2.93 14.29
CA LEU A 125 -24.32 -3.04 12.91
C LEU A 125 -23.33 -1.90 12.61
N ASN A 126 -22.06 -2.24 12.38
CA ASN A 126 -21.07 -1.30 11.85
C ASN A 126 -20.96 -1.46 10.34
N VAL A 127 -21.22 -0.38 9.61
CA VAL A 127 -21.00 -0.29 8.17
C VAL A 127 -19.75 0.54 7.96
N TYR A 128 -18.78 0.04 7.21
CA TYR A 128 -17.53 0.77 7.00
C TYR A 128 -17.04 0.69 5.56
N VAL A 129 -16.39 1.77 5.13
CA VAL A 129 -15.59 1.84 3.90
C VAL A 129 -14.15 2.09 4.31
N GLN A 130 -13.25 1.19 3.90
CA GLN A 130 -11.81 1.33 4.07
C GLN A 130 -11.16 1.60 2.71
N ILE A 131 -10.37 2.66 2.64
CA ILE A 131 -9.62 3.07 1.46
C ILE A 131 -8.14 2.95 1.82
N LEU A 132 -7.47 1.96 1.23
CA LEU A 132 -6.04 1.76 1.37
C LEU A 132 -5.32 2.50 0.24
N ASN A 133 -4.22 3.17 0.54
CA ASN A 133 -3.48 4.04 -0.39
C ASN A 133 -4.41 5.08 -1.05
N VAL A 134 -5.03 5.93 -0.22
CA VAL A 134 -5.92 7.02 -0.62
C VAL A 134 -5.25 7.94 -1.66
N LEU A 135 -3.95 8.19 -1.56
CA LEU A 135 -3.22 9.02 -2.52
C LEU A 135 -2.98 8.32 -3.87
N ASN A 136 -3.18 7.00 -3.95
CA ASN A 136 -2.78 6.16 -5.08
C ASN A 136 -1.32 6.37 -5.50
N LYS A 137 -0.45 6.62 -4.52
CA LYS A 137 0.98 6.82 -4.76
C LYS A 137 1.63 5.48 -5.09
N GLN A 138 2.42 5.45 -6.15
CA GLN A 138 3.26 4.30 -6.49
C GLN A 138 4.52 4.32 -5.64
N ASN A 139 4.46 3.70 -4.46
CA ASN A 139 5.63 3.57 -3.59
C ASN A 139 6.53 2.47 -4.13
N ILE A 140 7.81 2.78 -4.32
CA ILE A 140 8.82 1.84 -4.80
C ILE A 140 9.28 0.96 -3.63
N GLN A 141 9.13 -0.35 -3.78
CA GLN A 141 9.52 -1.38 -2.80
C GLN A 141 10.81 -2.09 -3.20
N ASN A 142 11.11 -2.12 -4.49
CA ASN A 142 12.33 -2.71 -5.02
C ASN A 142 12.75 -2.02 -6.32
N VAL A 143 14.04 -2.08 -6.63
CA VAL A 143 14.62 -1.46 -7.83
C VAL A 143 15.59 -2.43 -8.49
N TYR A 144 15.83 -2.22 -9.77
CA TYR A 144 16.91 -2.90 -10.46
C TYR A 144 18.25 -2.32 -10.00
N ALA A 145 19.14 -3.22 -9.60
CA ALA A 145 20.33 -2.85 -8.87
C ALA A 145 21.34 -1.99 -9.67
N TYR A 146 21.31 -2.05 -11.00
CA TYR A 146 22.18 -1.26 -11.87
C TYR A 146 21.70 0.19 -12.02
N THR A 147 20.42 0.39 -12.34
CA THR A 147 19.83 1.72 -12.61
C THR A 147 19.34 2.43 -11.35
N GLY A 148 18.96 1.67 -10.31
CA GLY A 148 18.22 2.21 -9.16
C GLY A 148 16.77 2.55 -9.48
N ASN A 149 16.27 2.19 -10.67
CA ASN A 149 14.89 2.42 -11.09
C ASN A 149 14.03 1.17 -10.88
N ALA A 150 12.72 1.37 -10.72
CA ALA A 150 11.76 0.28 -10.49
C ALA A 150 11.25 -0.37 -11.79
N ASP A 151 11.50 0.24 -12.94
CA ASP A 151 10.96 -0.11 -14.25
C ASP A 151 12.01 -0.24 -15.37
N ASP A 152 13.29 -0.04 -15.05
CA ASP A 152 14.39 -0.13 -16.00
C ASP A 152 15.57 -0.89 -15.37
N ASP A 153 16.02 -1.97 -15.99
CA ASP A 153 17.20 -2.74 -15.57
C ASP A 153 18.48 -2.36 -16.32
N GLY A 154 18.36 -1.46 -17.31
CA GLY A 154 19.42 -1.00 -18.18
C GLY A 154 19.82 -1.98 -19.28
N TYR A 155 19.15 -3.13 -19.42
CA TYR A 155 19.51 -4.15 -20.42
C TYR A 155 19.29 -3.64 -21.85
N LEU A 156 18.11 -3.08 -22.12
CA LEU A 156 17.71 -2.66 -23.48
C LEU A 156 18.50 -1.44 -24.00
N SER A 157 19.00 -0.60 -23.09
CA SER A 157 19.73 0.64 -23.40
C SER A 157 21.26 0.47 -23.35
N SER A 158 21.77 -0.60 -22.73
CA SER A 158 23.21 -0.84 -22.58
C SER A 158 23.90 -1.15 -23.90
N ALA A 159 25.03 -0.48 -24.15
CA ALA A 159 25.91 -0.77 -25.30
C ALA A 159 26.40 -2.22 -25.32
N LEU A 160 26.58 -2.85 -24.14
CA LEU A 160 27.08 -4.24 -24.01
C LEU A 160 26.16 -5.27 -24.66
N PHE A 161 24.86 -5.01 -24.71
CA PHE A 161 23.87 -5.97 -25.19
C PHE A 161 23.33 -5.64 -26.59
N GLN A 162 23.68 -4.50 -27.18
CA GLN A 162 23.11 -4.09 -28.48
C GLN A 162 23.43 -5.08 -29.60
N ASP A 163 24.66 -5.61 -29.65
CA ASP A 163 25.03 -6.62 -30.67
C ASP A 163 24.19 -7.90 -30.53
N GLN A 164 23.97 -8.36 -29.31
CA GLN A 164 23.18 -9.57 -29.04
C GLN A 164 21.69 -9.38 -29.32
N ILE A 165 21.18 -8.17 -29.04
CA ILE A 165 19.79 -7.79 -29.32
C ILE A 165 19.56 -7.73 -30.84
N ARG A 166 20.49 -7.13 -31.60
CA ARG A 166 20.44 -7.07 -33.08
C ARG A 166 20.52 -8.44 -33.75
N GLN A 167 21.18 -9.40 -33.10
CA GLN A 167 21.29 -10.78 -33.61
C GLN A 167 20.03 -11.63 -33.34
N LYS A 168 19.00 -11.10 -32.67
CA LYS A 168 17.72 -11.80 -32.51
C LYS A 168 16.97 -11.84 -33.83
N PHE A 169 16.16 -12.89 -34.02
CA PHE A 169 15.35 -13.09 -35.23
C PHE A 169 14.50 -11.86 -35.58
N SER A 170 13.92 -11.22 -34.57
CA SER A 170 13.27 -9.92 -34.68
C SER A 170 13.65 -9.08 -33.47
N GLU A 171 14.40 -8.00 -33.71
CA GLU A 171 14.82 -7.05 -32.68
C GLU A 171 13.61 -6.37 -32.03
N GLU A 172 12.66 -5.88 -32.83
CA GLU A 172 11.47 -5.17 -32.34
C GLU A 172 10.62 -6.07 -31.43
N SER A 173 10.37 -7.31 -31.87
CA SER A 173 9.62 -8.28 -31.08
C SER A 173 10.34 -8.63 -29.77
N PHE A 174 11.66 -8.80 -29.82
CA PHE A 174 12.47 -9.07 -28.62
C PHE A 174 12.42 -7.90 -27.63
N ARG A 175 12.63 -6.66 -28.09
CA ARG A 175 12.56 -5.46 -27.24
C ARG A 175 11.20 -5.30 -26.59
N THR A 176 10.13 -5.55 -27.35
CA THR A 176 8.75 -5.46 -26.84
C THR A 176 8.49 -6.50 -25.75
N GLN A 177 8.82 -7.77 -26.01
CA GLN A 177 8.66 -8.85 -25.02
C GLN A 177 9.48 -8.58 -23.76
N TYR A 178 10.70 -8.06 -23.91
CA TYR A 178 11.55 -7.69 -22.79
C TYR A 178 10.94 -6.58 -21.96
N ALA A 179 10.54 -5.47 -22.59
CA ALA A 179 9.93 -4.32 -21.91
C ALA A 179 8.65 -4.70 -21.17
N MET A 180 7.83 -5.61 -21.73
CA MET A 180 6.65 -6.12 -21.04
C MET A 180 7.00 -6.93 -19.79
N LYS A 181 8.07 -7.72 -19.82
CA LYS A 181 8.50 -8.53 -18.67
C LYS A 181 9.14 -7.68 -17.58
N LEU A 182 9.86 -6.62 -17.98
CA LEU A 182 10.48 -5.62 -17.12
C LEU A 182 9.46 -4.86 -16.23
N GLN A 183 8.20 -4.78 -16.66
CA GLN A 183 7.10 -4.21 -15.87
C GLN A 183 6.72 -5.15 -14.72
N ASN A 184 7.55 -5.17 -13.68
CA ASN A 184 7.38 -6.04 -12.52
C ASN A 184 6.56 -5.36 -11.43
N MET A 185 5.32 -5.85 -11.21
CA MET A 185 4.43 -5.31 -10.17
C MET A 185 5.01 -5.42 -8.75
N TYR A 186 5.94 -6.35 -8.49
CA TYR A 186 6.55 -6.53 -7.17
C TYR A 186 7.56 -5.43 -6.81
N ASN A 187 7.93 -4.57 -7.76
CA ASN A 187 8.76 -3.39 -7.49
C ASN A 187 7.95 -2.24 -6.86
N TYR A 188 6.62 -2.33 -6.87
CA TYR A 188 5.72 -1.30 -6.37
C TYR A 188 4.83 -1.82 -5.23
N GLU A 189 4.44 -0.93 -4.33
CA GLU A 189 3.38 -1.21 -3.38
C GLU A 189 2.02 -1.33 -4.11
N LEU A 190 1.09 -2.03 -3.46
CA LEU A 190 -0.25 -2.20 -3.98
C LEU A 190 -0.93 -0.84 -4.26
N PRO A 191 -1.71 -0.76 -5.37
CA PRO A 191 -2.43 0.45 -5.72
C PRO A 191 -3.58 0.71 -4.75
N ARG A 192 -4.31 1.81 -4.97
CA ARG A 192 -5.51 2.14 -4.19
C ARG A 192 -6.50 0.96 -4.18
N ARG A 193 -6.95 0.57 -3.00
CA ARG A 193 -8.00 -0.45 -2.82
C ARG A 193 -9.10 0.08 -1.93
N ILE A 194 -10.35 -0.12 -2.34
CA ILE A 194 -11.53 0.27 -1.58
C ILE A 194 -12.23 -1.02 -1.12
N ARG A 195 -12.56 -1.09 0.17
CA ARG A 195 -13.24 -2.22 0.80
C ARG A 195 -14.50 -1.71 1.48
N LEU A 196 -15.64 -2.30 1.15
CA LEU A 196 -16.89 -2.11 1.87
C LEU A 196 -17.07 -3.32 2.79
N GLY A 197 -17.43 -3.08 4.04
CA GLY A 197 -17.66 -4.14 5.01
C GLY A 197 -18.83 -3.84 5.94
N LEU A 198 -19.44 -4.92 6.42
CA LEU A 198 -20.50 -4.93 7.41
C LEU A 198 -20.03 -5.82 8.56
N GLN A 199 -20.18 -5.35 9.80
CA GLN A 199 -19.93 -6.13 10.99
C GLN A 199 -21.16 -6.07 11.88
N LEU A 200 -21.76 -7.23 12.14
CA LEU A 200 -22.88 -7.39 13.04
C LEU A 200 -22.40 -8.01 14.35
N ASN A 201 -22.60 -7.30 15.46
CA ASN A 201 -22.35 -7.80 16.80
C ASN A 201 -23.69 -8.05 17.49
N PHE A 202 -23.90 -9.28 17.99
CA PHE A 202 -25.15 -9.74 18.61
C PHE A 202 -25.13 -9.71 20.13
#